data_AF-A0A433RZJ9-F1
#
_entry.id   AF-A0A433RZJ9-F1
#
_cell.length_a   1.000
_cell.length_b   1.000
_cell.length_c   1.000
_cell.angle_alpha   90.00
_cell.angle_beta   90.00
_cell.angle_gamma   90.00
#
_symmetry.space_group_name_H-M   'P 1'
#
loop_
_entity.id
_entity.type
_entity.pdbx_description
1 polymer ?
#
loop_
_entity_poly.entity_id
_entity_poly.type
_entity_poly.pdbx_seq_one_letter_code
_entity_poly.pdbx_strand_id
1 'polypeptide(L)'
;MPEIRAEIRLPTQELRDDLPFYTKVLGLRLDMIYPADNPEVAVLSGHGLRIRIEKGAAEAPGTIRILTDDPGAFPARNLTAPNGTKVEIEDLNPPLVLPATEHAFVVRRLADQAPWVIGRAGMHYRDLVPSRLGGAIIASHIRIPDGGPVPDMVHFHRVGFQLIFCVKGWVDVVYEDQGPKIRLTAGDCFIQPPEIRHRVLEASDGIEVIEIGVPAEHVTEIDHDMTLPTPHHRPDREWQGQRFVHNVGAQSPFKPFRIPGFEARDTTINANTKGVASVMVARPSGAAAPATRHDTDILFTYVMSGEMTLKGEGKAPYRLTMGDAFVIPPGMTTQYSDATSDLQLLEVTLPGVFRTTLL
;
A
#
# COMPACT_ATOMS: atom_id res chain seq x y z
N MET A 1 -22.15 -1.90 33.17
CA MET A 1 -20.72 -1.62 32.89
C MET A 1 -20.37 -0.30 33.58
N PRO A 2 -19.16 -0.12 34.14
CA PRO A 2 -18.75 1.17 34.67
C PRO A 2 -18.75 2.22 33.55
N GLU A 3 -19.15 3.44 33.87
CA GLU A 3 -18.94 4.57 32.97
C GLU A 3 -17.48 5.02 33.07
N ILE A 4 -16.77 5.01 31.93
CA ILE A 4 -15.34 5.35 31.87
C ILE A 4 -15.19 6.55 30.93
N ARG A 5 -14.53 7.60 31.41
CA ARG A 5 -14.19 8.80 30.62
C ARG A 5 -12.72 9.11 30.79
N ALA A 6 -12.01 9.32 29.68
CA ALA A 6 -10.64 9.81 29.66
C ALA A 6 -10.63 11.28 29.22
N GLU A 7 -9.65 12.06 29.69
CA GLU A 7 -9.45 13.45 29.30
C GLU A 7 -7.96 13.81 29.29
N ILE A 8 -7.59 14.75 28.42
CA ILE A 8 -6.24 15.34 28.40
C ILE A 8 -6.24 16.56 29.32
N ARG A 9 -5.36 16.59 30.32
CA ARG A 9 -5.15 17.78 31.14
C ARG A 9 -4.17 18.74 30.46
N LEU A 10 -4.56 19.99 30.34
CA LEU A 10 -3.77 21.09 29.80
C LEU A 10 -3.66 22.22 30.84
N PRO A 11 -2.48 22.85 30.99
CA PRO A 11 -2.32 23.94 31.94
C PRO A 11 -3.09 25.19 31.49
N THR A 12 -3.44 26.04 32.45
CA THR A 12 -3.84 27.43 32.19
C THR A 12 -3.29 28.34 33.29
N GLN A 13 -3.08 29.61 32.96
CA GLN A 13 -2.86 30.66 33.95
C GLN A 13 -4.18 31.35 34.34
N GLU A 14 -5.12 31.44 33.39
CA GLU A 14 -6.37 32.16 33.52
C GLU A 14 -7.44 31.59 32.55
N LEU A 15 -8.46 30.93 33.10
CA LEU A 15 -9.49 30.24 32.30
C LEU A 15 -10.29 31.19 31.42
N ARG A 16 -10.57 32.42 31.87
CA ARG A 16 -11.39 33.36 31.10
C ARG A 16 -10.74 33.76 29.77
N ASP A 17 -9.41 33.68 29.71
CA ASP A 17 -8.64 34.01 28.51
C ASP A 17 -8.68 32.84 27.52
N ASP A 18 -8.63 31.61 28.03
CA ASP A 18 -8.64 30.38 27.23
C ASP A 18 -10.03 29.99 26.72
N LEU A 19 -11.08 30.10 27.55
CA LEU A 19 -12.41 29.59 27.23
C LEU A 19 -12.98 30.07 25.88
N PRO A 20 -12.85 31.36 25.48
CA PRO A 20 -13.29 31.81 24.16
C PRO A 20 -12.59 31.09 23.00
N PHE A 21 -11.30 30.75 23.14
CA PHE A 21 -10.57 30.00 22.13
C PHE A 21 -11.19 28.61 21.95
N TYR A 22 -11.31 27.83 23.03
CA TYR A 22 -11.84 26.47 22.93
C TYR A 22 -13.32 26.42 22.55
N THR A 23 -14.15 27.34 23.02
CA THR A 23 -15.59 27.32 22.76
C THR A 23 -16.00 27.98 21.45
N LYS A 24 -15.37 29.10 21.06
CA LYS A 24 -15.78 29.87 19.87
C LYS A 24 -14.87 29.62 18.67
N VAL A 25 -13.56 29.45 18.88
CA VAL A 25 -12.61 29.19 17.79
C VAL A 25 -12.61 27.70 17.43
N LEU A 26 -12.51 26.81 18.42
CA LEU A 26 -12.52 25.37 18.17
C LEU A 26 -13.93 24.76 18.19
N GLY A 27 -14.95 25.49 18.66
CA GLY A 27 -16.32 24.99 18.72
C GLY A 27 -16.56 23.88 19.75
N LEU A 28 -15.68 23.73 20.76
CA LEU A 28 -15.85 22.72 21.80
C LEU A 28 -16.98 23.11 22.76
N ARG A 29 -17.73 22.11 23.23
CA ARG A 29 -18.77 22.30 24.23
C ARG A 29 -18.15 22.30 25.62
N LEU A 30 -18.47 23.31 26.44
CA LEU A 30 -18.16 23.31 27.86
C LEU A 30 -19.09 22.32 28.58
N ASP A 31 -18.52 21.28 29.20
CA ASP A 31 -19.30 20.26 29.92
C ASP A 31 -19.32 20.50 31.43
N MET A 32 -18.23 21.07 31.99
CA MET A 32 -18.09 21.29 33.43
C MET A 32 -17.15 22.46 33.70
N ILE A 33 -17.41 23.23 34.77
CA ILE A 33 -16.54 24.30 35.25
C ILE A 33 -16.65 24.40 36.78
N TYR A 34 -15.52 24.53 37.49
CA TYR A 34 -15.53 24.64 38.95
C TYR A 34 -14.22 25.25 39.53
N PRO A 35 -14.23 25.74 40.78
CA PRO A 35 -15.44 26.04 41.57
C PRO A 35 -16.24 27.20 40.94
N ALA A 36 -17.50 27.39 41.37
CA ALA A 36 -18.41 28.32 40.70
C ALA A 36 -18.10 29.81 40.98
N ASP A 37 -17.48 30.11 42.12
CA ASP A 37 -17.15 31.44 42.61
C ASP A 37 -15.78 31.93 42.13
N ASN A 38 -14.83 31.02 41.91
CA ASN A 38 -13.52 31.31 41.34
C ASN A 38 -13.04 30.13 40.47
N PRO A 39 -13.52 29.99 39.23
CA PRO A 39 -13.19 28.84 38.38
C PRO A 39 -11.70 28.60 38.21
N GLU A 40 -11.25 27.38 38.49
CA GLU A 40 -9.87 26.91 38.32
C GLU A 40 -9.76 25.76 37.33
N VAL A 41 -10.88 25.07 37.08
CA VAL A 41 -10.98 23.95 36.15
C VAL A 41 -12.15 24.14 35.21
N ALA A 42 -11.91 23.92 33.92
CA ALA A 42 -12.95 23.76 32.91
C ALA A 42 -12.73 22.48 32.11
N VAL A 43 -13.79 21.75 31.81
CA VAL A 43 -13.72 20.54 31.00
C VAL A 43 -14.63 20.67 29.79
N LEU A 44 -14.05 20.44 28.61
CA LEU A 44 -14.71 20.61 27.32
C LEU A 44 -14.65 19.33 26.49
N SER A 45 -15.62 19.14 25.61
CA SER A 45 -15.63 18.04 24.65
C SER A 45 -16.08 18.47 23.25
N GLY A 46 -15.56 17.79 22.24
CA GLY A 46 -15.86 18.01 20.83
C GLY A 46 -14.83 17.32 19.96
N HIS A 47 -15.15 17.07 18.69
CA HIS A 47 -14.22 16.44 17.72
C HIS A 47 -13.62 15.10 18.19
N GLY A 48 -14.36 14.32 18.98
CA GLY A 48 -13.88 13.07 19.57
C GLY A 48 -12.88 13.21 20.72
N LEU A 49 -12.57 14.45 21.14
CA LEU A 49 -11.63 14.75 22.20
C LEU A 49 -12.34 15.29 23.45
N ARG A 50 -11.81 14.93 24.63
CA ARG A 50 -12.15 15.54 25.91
C ARG A 50 -10.92 16.21 26.52
N ILE A 51 -11.02 17.49 26.85
CA ILE A 51 -9.93 18.28 27.43
C ILE A 51 -10.32 18.86 28.78
N ARG A 52 -9.37 18.86 29.71
CA ARG A 52 -9.45 19.50 31.01
C ARG A 52 -8.42 20.61 31.08
N ILE A 53 -8.88 21.84 31.15
CA ILE A 53 -8.04 23.01 31.32
C ILE A 53 -8.00 23.32 32.82
N GLU A 54 -6.82 23.27 33.42
CA GLU A 54 -6.64 23.34 34.88
C GLU A 54 -5.53 24.32 35.28
N LYS A 55 -5.88 25.21 36.21
CA LYS A 55 -4.93 26.15 36.79
C LYS A 55 -3.94 25.41 37.70
N GLY A 56 -2.66 25.71 37.54
CA GLY A 56 -1.60 25.06 38.34
C GLY A 56 -1.29 23.62 37.94
N ALA A 57 -1.83 23.12 36.81
CA ALA A 57 -1.38 21.85 36.24
C ALA A 57 0.12 21.92 35.91
N ALA A 58 0.86 20.86 36.23
CA ALA A 58 2.32 20.83 36.13
C ALA A 58 2.82 20.49 34.73
N GLU A 59 1.95 19.97 33.87
CA GLU A 59 2.27 19.61 32.50
C GLU A 59 2.51 20.84 31.61
N ALA A 60 3.34 20.69 30.59
CA ALA A 60 3.47 21.69 29.54
C ALA A 60 2.24 21.69 28.61
N PRO A 61 1.95 22.81 27.92
CA PRO A 61 0.93 22.82 26.88
C PRO A 61 1.25 21.79 25.78
N GLY A 62 0.21 21.08 25.33
CA GLY A 62 0.34 20.06 24.29
C GLY A 62 0.08 20.57 22.88
N THR A 63 0.04 19.64 21.92
CA THR A 63 -0.46 19.86 20.57
C THR A 63 -1.73 19.04 20.36
N ILE A 64 -2.79 19.67 19.86
CA ILE A 64 -4.02 19.01 19.41
C ILE A 64 -4.02 19.05 17.87
N ARG A 65 -4.08 17.88 17.22
CA ARG A 65 -4.38 17.79 15.79
C ARG A 65 -5.87 17.56 15.60
N ILE A 66 -6.55 18.46 14.90
CA ILE A 66 -7.94 18.31 14.48
C ILE A 66 -7.95 17.96 12.99
N LEU A 67 -8.54 16.82 12.66
CA LEU A 67 -8.65 16.31 11.30
C LEU A 67 -10.08 16.59 10.80
N THR A 68 -10.23 17.35 9.71
CA THR A 68 -11.55 17.75 9.17
C THR A 68 -11.59 17.76 7.64
N ASP A 69 -12.76 17.53 7.05
CA ASP A 69 -13.04 17.68 5.62
C ASP A 69 -13.28 19.15 5.21
N ASP A 70 -13.49 20.06 6.16
CA ASP A 70 -13.56 21.50 5.94
C ASP A 70 -12.57 22.28 6.82
N PRO A 71 -11.26 22.26 6.49
CA PRO A 71 -10.26 23.05 7.21
C PRO A 71 -10.54 24.57 7.17
N GLY A 72 -11.34 25.04 6.20
CA GLY A 72 -11.73 26.44 6.06
C GLY A 72 -12.75 26.91 7.11
N ALA A 73 -13.41 25.98 7.81
CA ALA A 73 -14.27 26.29 8.95
C ALA A 73 -13.48 26.87 10.15
N PHE A 74 -12.15 26.71 10.17
CA PHE A 74 -11.27 27.25 11.20
C PHE A 74 -10.53 28.49 10.68
N PRO A 75 -10.18 29.46 11.55
CA PRO A 75 -9.55 30.71 11.12
C PRO A 75 -8.13 30.55 10.56
N ALA A 76 -7.43 29.46 10.89
CA ALA A 76 -6.12 29.12 10.32
C ALA A 76 -5.80 27.64 10.50
N ARG A 77 -4.87 27.14 9.68
CA ARG A 77 -4.29 25.77 9.79
C ARG A 77 -3.47 25.56 11.06
N ASN A 78 -2.82 26.62 11.55
CA ASN A 78 -1.99 26.58 12.76
C ASN A 78 -2.47 27.65 13.72
N LEU A 79 -2.87 27.24 14.92
CA LEU A 79 -3.40 28.09 15.98
C LEU A 79 -2.63 27.85 17.27
N THR A 80 -2.66 28.83 18.17
CA THR A 80 -2.11 28.71 19.52
C THR A 80 -3.11 29.31 20.49
N ALA A 81 -3.56 28.50 21.45
CA ALA A 81 -4.40 28.94 22.54
C ALA A 81 -3.62 29.88 23.49
N PRO A 82 -4.28 30.75 24.25
CA PRO A 82 -3.62 31.64 25.21
C PRO A 82 -2.76 30.90 26.26
N ASN A 83 -3.18 29.70 26.69
CA ASN A 83 -2.37 28.82 27.53
C ASN A 83 -1.16 28.18 26.84
N GLY A 84 -0.90 28.48 25.57
CA GLY A 84 0.22 27.97 24.78
C GLY A 84 -0.02 26.63 24.09
N THR A 85 -1.22 26.04 24.21
CA THR A 85 -1.56 24.79 23.52
C THR A 85 -1.62 25.03 22.03
N LYS A 86 -0.89 24.23 21.24
CA LYS A 86 -0.89 24.33 19.79
C LYS A 86 -2.06 23.54 19.20
N VAL A 87 -2.69 24.09 18.18
CA VAL A 87 -3.72 23.38 17.42
C VAL A 87 -3.37 23.39 15.95
N GLU A 88 -3.31 22.21 15.36
CA GLU A 88 -3.05 21.98 13.94
C GLU A 88 -4.34 21.47 13.30
N ILE A 89 -4.85 22.18 12.30
CA ILE A 89 -6.02 21.81 11.52
C ILE A 89 -5.55 21.19 10.22
N GLU A 90 -5.86 19.91 10.05
CA GLU A 90 -5.37 19.09 8.95
C GLU A 90 -6.54 18.42 8.23
N ASP A 91 -6.30 18.03 6.98
CA ASP A 91 -7.34 17.34 6.20
C ASP A 91 -7.63 15.98 6.82
N LEU A 92 -8.92 15.66 7.01
CA LEU A 92 -9.37 14.37 7.53
C LEU A 92 -8.94 13.22 6.63
N ASN A 93 -9.03 13.47 5.34
CA ASN A 93 -8.70 12.53 4.29
C ASN A 93 -7.75 13.25 3.32
N PRO A 94 -6.45 13.36 3.64
CA PRO A 94 -5.51 14.02 2.74
C PRO A 94 -5.49 13.28 1.39
N PRO A 95 -5.37 14.00 0.28
CA PRO A 95 -5.32 13.37 -1.04
C PRO A 95 -4.11 12.44 -1.14
N LEU A 96 -4.28 11.34 -1.87
CA LEU A 96 -3.17 10.44 -2.17
C LEU A 96 -2.11 11.20 -2.97
N VAL A 97 -0.88 11.26 -2.44
CA VAL A 97 0.26 11.85 -3.14
C VAL A 97 1.04 10.73 -3.84
N LEU A 98 1.20 10.85 -5.15
CA LEU A 98 2.06 9.96 -5.94
C LEU A 98 3.40 10.66 -6.20
N PRO A 99 4.52 10.19 -5.62
CA PRO A 99 5.84 10.74 -5.92
C PRO A 99 6.18 10.57 -7.41
N ALA A 100 6.96 11.51 -7.94
CA ALA A 100 7.52 11.36 -9.28
C ALA A 100 8.51 10.19 -9.30
N THR A 101 8.39 9.32 -10.30
CA THR A 101 9.25 8.14 -10.43
C THR A 101 10.70 8.56 -10.72
N GLU A 102 11.63 8.13 -9.87
CA GLU A 102 13.06 8.24 -10.12
C GLU A 102 13.53 7.03 -10.95
N HIS A 103 13.65 7.23 -12.27
CA HIS A 103 14.03 6.16 -13.19
C HIS A 103 15.44 5.63 -12.91
N ALA A 104 15.53 4.34 -12.61
CA ALA A 104 16.79 3.66 -12.36
C ALA A 104 16.80 2.23 -12.92
N PHE A 105 17.97 1.79 -13.38
CA PHE A 105 18.21 0.37 -13.65
C PHE A 105 18.61 -0.33 -12.36
N VAL A 106 17.76 -1.25 -11.91
CA VAL A 106 17.95 -1.97 -10.64
C VAL A 106 18.00 -3.47 -10.93
N VAL A 107 18.96 -4.17 -10.35
CA VAL A 107 18.98 -5.63 -10.31
C VAL A 107 19.15 -6.04 -8.86
N ARG A 108 18.25 -6.87 -8.36
CA ARG A 108 18.19 -7.32 -6.96
C ARG A 108 18.25 -8.84 -6.93
N ARG A 109 19.44 -9.39 -6.67
CA ARG A 109 19.61 -10.84 -6.63
C ARG A 109 19.34 -11.42 -5.25
N LEU A 110 18.77 -12.62 -5.21
CA LEU A 110 18.60 -13.38 -3.98
C LEU A 110 19.97 -13.83 -3.41
N ALA A 111 20.91 -14.16 -4.31
CA ALA A 111 22.27 -14.55 -3.95
C ALA A 111 23.05 -13.47 -3.17
N ASP A 112 22.63 -12.20 -3.27
CA ASP A 112 23.26 -11.09 -2.55
C ASP A 112 22.90 -11.06 -1.05
N GLN A 113 22.20 -12.09 -0.54
CA GLN A 113 21.81 -12.29 0.86
C GLN A 113 21.18 -11.05 1.51
N ALA A 114 20.32 -10.36 0.75
CA ALA A 114 19.53 -9.26 1.27
C ALA A 114 18.80 -9.69 2.56
N PRO A 115 18.88 -8.92 3.65
CA PRO A 115 18.29 -9.32 4.92
C PRO A 115 16.77 -9.41 4.77
N TRP A 116 16.21 -10.50 5.26
CA TRP A 116 14.77 -10.59 5.51
C TRP A 116 14.47 -9.79 6.76
N VAL A 117 13.52 -8.85 6.65
CA VAL A 117 13.03 -8.08 7.79
C VAL A 117 11.80 -8.79 8.34
N ILE A 118 11.79 -9.08 9.64
CA ILE A 118 10.59 -9.60 10.31
C ILE A 118 9.64 -8.43 10.48
N GLY A 119 8.51 -8.47 9.78
CA GLY A 119 7.44 -7.49 9.87
C GLY A 119 6.34 -7.93 10.83
N ARG A 120 5.11 -7.45 10.59
CA ARG A 120 3.93 -7.78 11.41
C ARG A 120 3.57 -9.27 11.28
N ALA A 121 2.97 -9.82 12.35
CA ALA A 121 2.43 -11.19 12.38
C ALA A 121 3.43 -12.31 11.97
N GLY A 122 4.74 -12.12 12.17
CA GLY A 122 5.76 -13.12 11.82
C GLY A 122 6.06 -13.23 10.32
N MET A 123 5.52 -12.34 9.49
CA MET A 123 5.79 -12.30 8.05
C MET A 123 7.21 -11.76 7.80
N HIS A 124 7.95 -12.39 6.90
CA HIS A 124 9.29 -11.96 6.50
C HIS A 124 9.22 -11.20 5.18
N TYR A 125 9.81 -10.01 5.13
CA TYR A 125 9.80 -9.13 3.97
C TYR A 125 11.21 -9.01 3.39
N ARG A 126 11.31 -9.07 2.06
CA ARG A 126 12.51 -8.72 1.31
C ARG A 126 12.18 -7.68 0.26
N ASP A 127 12.78 -6.51 0.39
CA ASP A 127 12.63 -5.40 -0.55
C ASP A 127 13.34 -5.72 -1.89
N LEU A 128 12.55 -5.66 -2.97
CA LEU A 128 12.97 -5.95 -4.34
C LEU A 128 13.41 -4.69 -5.10
N VAL A 129 13.04 -3.51 -4.62
CA VAL A 129 13.42 -2.20 -5.19
C VAL A 129 13.75 -1.25 -4.03
N PRO A 130 14.95 -1.37 -3.42
CA PRO A 130 15.27 -0.62 -2.19
C PRO A 130 15.21 0.90 -2.30
N SER A 131 15.47 1.46 -3.49
CA SER A 131 15.33 2.91 -3.73
C SER A 131 13.87 3.35 -3.82
N ARG A 132 12.93 2.41 -3.94
CA ARG A 132 11.49 2.62 -4.16
C ARG A 132 11.18 3.51 -5.37
N LEU A 133 12.16 3.69 -6.26
CA LEU A 133 12.15 4.66 -7.36
C LEU A 133 11.68 6.06 -6.92
N GLY A 134 12.26 6.58 -5.83
CA GLY A 134 11.87 7.89 -5.29
C GLY A 134 10.55 7.85 -4.49
N GLY A 135 10.16 6.67 -4.02
CA GLY A 135 8.90 6.46 -3.28
C GLY A 135 7.70 6.14 -4.17
N ALA A 136 7.87 6.06 -5.49
CA ALA A 136 6.80 5.75 -6.43
C ALA A 136 6.26 4.31 -6.30
N ILE A 137 7.08 3.36 -5.86
CA ILE A 137 6.70 1.94 -5.78
C ILE A 137 7.37 1.22 -4.61
N ILE A 138 6.63 0.33 -3.96
CA ILE A 138 7.21 -0.74 -3.13
C ILE A 138 6.97 -2.08 -3.83
N ALA A 139 8.00 -2.91 -3.87
CA ALA A 139 7.93 -4.27 -4.36
C ALA A 139 8.54 -5.21 -3.32
N SER A 140 7.72 -6.07 -2.74
CA SER A 140 8.08 -6.91 -1.61
C SER A 140 7.97 -8.38 -2.00
N HIS A 141 9.03 -9.15 -1.77
CA HIS A 141 8.91 -10.59 -1.65
C HIS A 141 8.61 -10.92 -0.18
N ILE A 142 7.41 -11.42 0.07
CA ILE A 142 6.90 -11.74 1.41
C ILE A 142 6.85 -13.25 1.56
N ARG A 143 7.31 -13.77 2.70
CA ARG A 143 7.14 -15.18 3.05
C ARG A 143 6.61 -15.37 4.46
N ILE A 144 5.84 -16.43 4.66
CA ILE A 144 5.37 -16.86 5.98
C ILE A 144 5.94 -18.26 6.23
N PRO A 145 6.99 -18.41 7.07
CA PRO A 145 7.63 -19.70 7.31
C PRO A 145 6.67 -20.72 7.92
N ASP A 146 5.99 -20.32 9.01
CA ASP A 146 5.03 -21.14 9.75
C ASP A 146 3.62 -20.67 9.43
N GLY A 147 2.85 -21.51 8.73
CA GLY A 147 1.49 -21.21 8.29
C GLY A 147 0.46 -21.38 9.39
N GLY A 148 -0.82 -21.36 8.98
CA GLY A 148 -1.98 -21.42 9.85
C GLY A 148 -2.78 -20.12 9.86
N PRO A 149 -3.62 -19.91 10.89
CA PRO A 149 -4.46 -18.71 11.00
C PRO A 149 -3.63 -17.43 11.03
N VAL A 150 -3.98 -16.46 10.21
CA VAL A 150 -3.31 -15.16 10.18
C VAL A 150 -4.07 -14.21 11.12
N PRO A 151 -3.41 -13.59 12.13
CA PRO A 151 -4.05 -12.68 13.07
C PRO A 151 -4.29 -11.30 12.45
N ASP A 152 -5.01 -11.28 11.32
CA ASP A 152 -5.35 -10.09 10.57
C ASP A 152 -6.72 -9.52 10.98
N MET A 153 -6.93 -8.24 10.74
CA MET A 153 -8.18 -7.52 10.96
C MET A 153 -8.75 -7.06 9.62
N VAL A 154 -10.05 -6.74 9.57
CA VAL A 154 -10.60 -6.10 8.38
C VAL A 154 -9.93 -4.75 8.21
N HIS A 155 -9.32 -4.53 7.05
CA HIS A 155 -8.58 -3.31 6.76
C HIS A 155 -8.64 -2.98 5.28
N PHE A 156 -8.17 -1.78 4.93
CA PHE A 156 -8.01 -1.33 3.56
C PHE A 156 -6.78 -0.42 3.43
N HIS A 157 -6.31 -0.25 2.20
CA HIS A 157 -5.18 0.63 1.89
C HIS A 157 -5.63 1.83 1.05
N ARG A 158 -5.11 3.02 1.38
CA ARG A 158 -5.19 4.20 0.52
C ARG A 158 -4.02 4.21 -0.43
N VAL A 159 -4.20 3.55 -1.57
CA VAL A 159 -3.19 3.32 -2.61
C VAL A 159 -3.75 3.70 -3.97
N GLY A 160 -2.88 3.96 -4.93
CA GLY A 160 -3.23 4.07 -6.33
C GLY A 160 -3.30 2.71 -7.02
N PHE A 161 -2.55 1.71 -6.52
CA PHE A 161 -2.56 0.35 -7.05
C PHE A 161 -1.96 -0.62 -6.01
N GLN A 162 -2.53 -1.82 -5.91
CA GLN A 162 -1.96 -2.91 -5.12
C GLN A 162 -2.20 -4.28 -5.78
N LEU A 163 -1.13 -5.06 -5.86
CA LEU A 163 -1.11 -6.43 -6.40
C LEU A 163 -0.61 -7.39 -5.32
N ILE A 164 -1.28 -8.52 -5.17
CA ILE A 164 -0.75 -9.71 -4.51
C ILE A 164 -0.63 -10.83 -5.55
N PHE A 165 0.58 -11.32 -5.80
CA PHE A 165 0.84 -12.45 -6.68
C PHE A 165 1.43 -13.60 -5.88
N CYS A 166 0.80 -14.79 -5.91
CA CYS A 166 1.30 -15.94 -5.17
C CYS A 166 2.34 -16.69 -5.99
N VAL A 167 3.56 -16.86 -5.46
CA VAL A 167 4.63 -17.60 -6.16
C VAL A 167 4.82 -19.01 -5.62
N LYS A 168 4.39 -19.29 -4.39
CA LYS A 168 4.47 -20.61 -3.76
C LYS A 168 3.44 -20.73 -2.64
N GLY A 169 2.87 -21.93 -2.47
CA GLY A 169 1.92 -22.21 -1.39
C GLY A 169 0.52 -21.65 -1.69
N TRP A 170 -0.23 -21.34 -0.65
CA TRP A 170 -1.57 -20.76 -0.76
C TRP A 170 -1.96 -19.85 0.41
N VAL A 171 -2.86 -18.90 0.17
CA VAL A 171 -3.46 -18.03 1.19
C VAL A 171 -4.97 -17.91 0.98
N ASP A 172 -5.75 -18.01 2.06
CA ASP A 172 -7.18 -17.75 2.08
C ASP A 172 -7.45 -16.30 2.48
N VAL A 173 -8.19 -15.58 1.64
CA VAL A 173 -8.50 -14.16 1.85
C VAL A 173 -9.99 -13.93 1.62
N VAL A 174 -10.59 -12.98 2.32
CA VAL A 174 -11.96 -12.50 2.07
C VAL A 174 -11.93 -11.03 1.69
N TYR A 175 -12.71 -10.65 0.69
CA TYR A 175 -12.80 -9.29 0.16
C TYR A 175 -14.24 -8.79 0.20
N GLU A 176 -14.38 -7.48 0.40
CA GLU A 176 -15.65 -6.75 0.29
C GLU A 176 -16.33 -7.06 -1.05
N ASP A 177 -17.60 -7.46 -0.99
CA ASP A 177 -18.47 -7.73 -2.13
C ASP A 177 -18.06 -8.89 -3.06
N GLN A 178 -17.01 -9.66 -2.71
CA GLN A 178 -16.54 -10.81 -3.51
C GLN A 178 -17.03 -12.18 -3.01
N GLY A 179 -17.91 -12.18 -2.00
CA GLY A 179 -18.51 -13.40 -1.47
C GLY A 179 -17.65 -14.08 -0.40
N PRO A 180 -17.75 -15.41 -0.25
CA PRO A 180 -17.00 -16.14 0.79
C PRO A 180 -15.50 -16.13 0.54
N LYS A 181 -14.73 -16.76 1.44
CA LYS A 181 -13.27 -16.85 1.32
C LYS A 181 -12.83 -17.38 -0.05
N ILE A 182 -11.77 -16.79 -0.58
CA ILE A 182 -11.13 -17.14 -1.84
C ILE A 182 -9.72 -17.63 -1.52
N ARG A 183 -9.33 -18.78 -2.07
CA ARG A 183 -7.98 -19.31 -1.97
C ARG A 183 -7.14 -18.85 -3.16
N LEU A 184 -6.03 -18.18 -2.88
CA LEU A 184 -5.01 -17.83 -3.86
C LEU A 184 -3.88 -18.86 -3.81
N THR A 185 -3.54 -19.46 -4.95
CA THR A 185 -2.47 -20.47 -5.04
C THR A 185 -1.34 -20.03 -5.96
N ALA A 186 -0.21 -20.74 -5.94
CA ALA A 186 0.95 -20.41 -6.76
C ALA A 186 0.60 -20.20 -8.26
N GLY A 187 0.95 -19.03 -8.79
CA GLY A 187 0.62 -18.58 -10.14
C GLY A 187 -0.61 -17.68 -10.23
N ASP A 188 -1.44 -17.62 -9.20
CA ASP A 188 -2.62 -16.77 -9.16
C ASP A 188 -2.28 -15.36 -8.66
N CYS A 189 -3.13 -14.38 -8.97
CA CYS A 189 -3.01 -13.06 -8.36
C CYS A 189 -4.34 -12.38 -8.05
N PHE A 190 -4.29 -11.46 -7.08
CA PHE A 190 -5.32 -10.47 -6.82
C PHE A 190 -4.86 -9.07 -7.19
N ILE A 191 -5.76 -8.27 -7.74
CA ILE A 191 -5.71 -6.82 -7.52
C ILE A 191 -6.57 -6.49 -6.32
N GLN A 192 -6.02 -5.66 -5.45
CA GLN A 192 -6.73 -5.06 -4.33
C GLN A 192 -6.98 -3.60 -4.70
N PRO A 193 -8.15 -3.25 -5.28
CA PRO A 193 -8.44 -1.87 -5.65
C PRO A 193 -8.32 -0.92 -4.44
N PRO A 194 -8.11 0.39 -4.68
CA PRO A 194 -8.03 1.37 -3.61
C PRO A 194 -9.20 1.24 -2.63
N GLU A 195 -8.89 1.17 -1.33
CA GLU A 195 -9.88 1.13 -0.26
C GLU A 195 -10.83 -0.09 -0.23
N ILE A 196 -10.55 -1.17 -0.98
CA ILE A 196 -11.31 -2.43 -0.82
C ILE A 196 -11.05 -3.02 0.57
N ARG A 197 -12.11 -3.29 1.34
CA ARG A 197 -11.95 -3.97 2.63
C ARG A 197 -11.59 -5.42 2.40
N HIS A 198 -10.60 -5.91 3.13
CA HIS A 198 -10.18 -7.29 3.06
C HIS A 198 -9.57 -7.78 4.37
N ARG A 199 -9.42 -9.10 4.45
CA ARG A 199 -8.78 -9.77 5.58
C ARG A 199 -8.16 -11.09 5.13
N VAL A 200 -6.91 -11.31 5.49
CA VAL A 200 -6.24 -12.61 5.36
C VAL A 200 -6.70 -13.52 6.48
N LEU A 201 -7.13 -14.74 6.14
CA LEU A 201 -7.69 -15.68 7.10
C LEU A 201 -6.67 -16.72 7.53
N GLU A 202 -6.02 -17.35 6.56
CA GLU A 202 -5.15 -18.51 6.77
C GLU A 202 -4.13 -18.60 5.65
N ALA A 203 -2.92 -19.08 5.96
CA ALA A 203 -1.86 -19.28 4.99
C ALA A 203 -1.22 -20.67 5.13
N SER A 204 -0.67 -21.20 4.04
CA SER A 204 0.12 -22.44 4.08
C SER A 204 1.50 -22.22 4.66
N ASP A 205 2.09 -23.26 5.23
CA ASP A 205 3.52 -23.28 5.58
C ASP A 205 4.38 -22.89 4.37
N GLY A 206 5.32 -21.96 4.58
CA GLY A 206 6.26 -21.52 3.57
C GLY A 206 5.63 -20.85 2.35
N ILE A 207 4.45 -20.23 2.46
CA ILE A 207 3.91 -19.39 1.38
C ILE A 207 4.88 -18.27 1.06
N GLU A 208 5.00 -17.97 -0.23
CA GLU A 208 5.72 -16.83 -0.77
C GLU A 208 4.80 -16.06 -1.72
N VAL A 209 4.70 -14.73 -1.54
CA VAL A 209 3.96 -13.82 -2.41
C VAL A 209 4.83 -12.64 -2.82
N ILE A 210 4.55 -12.09 -4.01
CA ILE A 210 5.04 -10.79 -4.44
C ILE A 210 3.92 -9.78 -4.23
N GLU A 211 4.20 -8.77 -3.42
CA GLU A 211 3.32 -7.62 -3.25
C GLU A 211 3.91 -6.42 -3.99
N ILE A 212 3.07 -5.72 -4.76
CA ILE A 212 3.38 -4.41 -5.32
C ILE A 212 2.39 -3.41 -4.74
N GLY A 213 2.90 -2.28 -4.22
CA GLY A 213 2.10 -1.16 -3.75
C GLY A 213 2.57 0.15 -4.38
N VAL A 214 1.62 1.00 -4.76
CA VAL A 214 1.88 2.32 -5.34
C VAL A 214 0.97 3.35 -4.65
N PRO A 215 1.52 4.39 -4.01
CA PRO A 215 2.94 4.66 -3.80
C PRO A 215 3.58 3.71 -2.77
N ALA A 216 4.89 3.82 -2.58
CA ALA A 216 5.64 2.95 -1.68
C ALA A 216 5.23 3.09 -0.20
N GLU A 217 4.86 4.31 0.21
CA GLU A 217 4.32 4.61 1.53
C GLU A 217 2.84 4.95 1.40
N HIS A 218 2.00 4.20 2.07
CA HIS A 218 0.56 4.35 2.00
C HIS A 218 -0.09 4.03 3.33
N VAL A 219 -1.28 4.58 3.55
CA VAL A 219 -2.03 4.40 4.79
C VAL A 219 -2.76 3.06 4.74
N THR A 220 -2.66 2.29 5.83
CA THR A 220 -3.56 1.16 6.13
C THR A 220 -4.50 1.57 7.24
N GLU A 221 -5.81 1.44 7.02
CA GLU A 221 -6.83 1.71 8.03
C GLU A 221 -7.52 0.43 8.45
N ILE A 222 -7.71 0.27 9.75
CA ILE A 222 -8.47 -0.84 10.33
C ILE A 222 -9.93 -0.44 10.41
N ASP A 223 -10.79 -1.29 9.86
CA ASP A 223 -12.24 -1.12 9.89
C ASP A 223 -12.82 -2.03 10.97
N HIS A 224 -13.12 -1.45 12.14
CA HIS A 224 -13.66 -2.18 13.28
C HIS A 224 -15.16 -2.51 13.15
N ASP A 225 -15.86 -1.83 12.25
CA ASP A 225 -17.31 -1.94 12.10
C ASP A 225 -17.69 -2.94 10.98
N MET A 226 -16.90 -3.00 9.91
CA MET A 226 -17.12 -3.89 8.79
C MET A 226 -16.95 -5.36 9.19
N THR A 227 -17.96 -6.17 8.88
CA THR A 227 -17.86 -7.64 8.95
C THR A 227 -17.75 -8.21 7.54
N LEU A 228 -16.75 -9.06 7.31
CA LEU A 228 -16.57 -9.81 6.06
C LEU A 228 -16.94 -11.30 6.27
N PRO A 229 -17.55 -11.97 5.27
CA PRO A 229 -17.96 -11.41 3.98
C PRO A 229 -19.16 -10.45 4.10
N THR A 230 -19.27 -9.47 3.18
CA THR A 230 -20.43 -8.57 3.14
C THR A 230 -21.69 -9.33 2.72
N PRO A 231 -22.90 -8.85 3.08
CA PRO A 231 -24.17 -9.50 2.71
C PRO A 231 -24.50 -9.39 1.21
N HIS A 232 -23.76 -8.57 0.47
CA HIS A 232 -23.95 -8.34 -0.96
C HIS A 232 -22.80 -8.96 -1.76
N HIS A 233 -23.11 -9.49 -2.94
CA HIS A 233 -22.12 -9.95 -3.90
C HIS A 233 -22.15 -9.02 -5.12
N ARG A 234 -21.10 -8.20 -5.28
CA ARG A 234 -20.97 -7.19 -6.33
C ARG A 234 -19.58 -7.29 -7.00
N PRO A 235 -19.31 -8.38 -7.74
CA PRO A 235 -17.99 -8.63 -8.34
C PRO A 235 -17.58 -7.61 -9.40
N ASP A 236 -18.53 -6.83 -9.92
CA ASP A 236 -18.30 -5.77 -10.90
C ASP A 236 -18.17 -4.37 -10.30
N ARG A 237 -18.21 -4.22 -8.96
CA ARG A 237 -18.04 -2.92 -8.30
C ARG A 237 -16.67 -2.32 -8.66
N GLU A 238 -16.66 -1.01 -8.88
CA GLU A 238 -15.43 -0.24 -9.06
C GLU A 238 -15.10 0.53 -7.78
N TRP A 239 -13.81 0.57 -7.45
CA TRP A 239 -13.24 1.43 -6.43
C TRP A 239 -12.27 2.38 -7.12
N GLN A 240 -12.61 3.67 -7.13
CA GLN A 240 -11.79 4.71 -7.75
C GLN A 240 -11.40 4.36 -9.21
N GLY A 241 -12.32 3.75 -9.96
CA GLY A 241 -12.14 3.37 -11.37
C GLY A 241 -11.47 2.01 -11.61
N GLN A 242 -11.13 1.26 -10.55
CA GLN A 242 -10.50 -0.06 -10.63
C GLN A 242 -11.43 -1.15 -10.09
N ARG A 243 -11.38 -2.33 -10.69
CA ARG A 243 -12.14 -3.51 -10.27
C ARG A 243 -11.24 -4.53 -9.59
N PHE A 244 -11.82 -5.27 -8.65
CA PHE A 244 -11.17 -6.45 -8.09
C PHE A 244 -10.93 -7.46 -9.22
N VAL A 245 -9.76 -8.10 -9.20
CA VAL A 245 -9.40 -9.17 -10.13
C VAL A 245 -8.93 -10.35 -9.31
N HIS A 246 -9.48 -11.52 -9.59
CA HIS A 246 -8.92 -12.81 -9.20
C HIS A 246 -8.51 -13.54 -10.47
N ASN A 247 -7.21 -13.51 -10.80
CA ASN A 247 -6.69 -14.24 -11.94
C ASN A 247 -6.19 -15.61 -11.50
N VAL A 248 -6.74 -16.67 -12.08
CA VAL A 248 -6.25 -18.03 -11.90
C VAL A 248 -5.24 -18.35 -12.99
N GLY A 249 -3.97 -18.48 -12.60
CA GLY A 249 -2.86 -18.57 -13.54
C GLY A 249 -2.96 -19.78 -14.46
N ALA A 250 -3.38 -20.93 -13.92
CA ALA A 250 -3.55 -22.19 -14.64
C ALA A 250 -4.64 -22.14 -15.74
N GLN A 251 -5.55 -21.17 -15.70
CA GLN A 251 -6.65 -21.02 -16.66
C GLN A 251 -6.34 -19.98 -17.75
N SER A 252 -5.22 -19.27 -17.63
CA SER A 252 -4.89 -18.15 -18.51
C SER A 252 -4.00 -18.59 -19.67
N PRO A 253 -4.44 -18.46 -20.93
CA PRO A 253 -3.65 -18.90 -22.08
C PRO A 253 -2.46 -17.99 -22.33
N PHE A 254 -1.34 -18.58 -22.76
CA PHE A 254 -0.20 -17.84 -23.27
C PHE A 254 -0.46 -17.36 -24.70
N LYS A 255 -0.06 -16.13 -24.98
CA LYS A 255 -0.18 -15.46 -26.28
C LYS A 255 1.16 -14.82 -26.66
N PRO A 256 1.40 -14.48 -27.94
CA PRO A 256 2.59 -13.75 -28.34
C PRO A 256 2.82 -12.51 -27.47
N PHE A 257 4.05 -12.35 -26.98
CA PHE A 257 4.42 -11.24 -26.10
C PHE A 257 5.03 -10.06 -26.87
N ARG A 258 5.11 -8.90 -26.22
CA ARG A 258 5.71 -7.68 -26.79
C ARG A 258 7.19 -7.84 -27.16
N ILE A 259 7.89 -8.76 -26.50
CA ILE A 259 9.26 -9.17 -26.83
C ILE A 259 9.18 -10.46 -27.65
N PRO A 260 9.58 -10.46 -28.94
CA PRO A 260 9.68 -11.68 -29.73
C PRO A 260 10.59 -12.71 -29.05
N GLY A 261 10.31 -14.00 -29.24
CA GLY A 261 11.00 -15.07 -28.49
C GLY A 261 10.38 -15.37 -27.11
N PHE A 262 9.34 -14.63 -26.72
CA PHE A 262 8.54 -14.88 -25.53
C PHE A 262 7.05 -14.95 -25.87
N GLU A 263 6.32 -15.63 -25.01
CA GLU A 263 4.87 -15.58 -24.91
C GLU A 263 4.49 -15.24 -23.47
N ALA A 264 3.32 -14.63 -23.28
CA ALA A 264 2.84 -14.23 -21.97
C ALA A 264 1.37 -14.53 -21.79
N ARG A 265 0.99 -14.84 -20.55
CA ARG A 265 -0.40 -14.85 -20.12
C ARG A 265 -0.77 -13.52 -19.47
N ASP A 266 -1.94 -13.01 -19.83
CA ASP A 266 -2.52 -11.78 -19.32
C ASP A 266 -3.35 -12.07 -18.06
N THR A 267 -3.19 -11.24 -17.04
CA THR A 267 -3.93 -11.34 -15.78
C THR A 267 -5.27 -10.60 -15.80
N THR A 268 -5.58 -9.89 -16.89
CA THR A 268 -6.70 -8.95 -17.09
C THR A 268 -6.62 -7.66 -16.29
N ILE A 269 -5.51 -7.42 -15.60
CA ILE A 269 -5.32 -6.27 -14.70
C ILE A 269 -5.33 -4.95 -15.48
N ASN A 270 -4.75 -4.91 -16.67
CA ASN A 270 -4.79 -3.70 -17.51
C ASN A 270 -6.22 -3.25 -17.80
N ALA A 271 -7.07 -4.17 -18.23
CA ALA A 271 -8.46 -3.87 -18.55
C ALA A 271 -9.25 -3.45 -17.30
N ASN A 272 -9.07 -4.16 -16.18
CA ASN A 272 -9.83 -3.94 -14.94
C ASN A 272 -9.35 -2.74 -14.12
N THR A 273 -8.16 -2.21 -14.42
CA THR A 273 -7.63 -0.97 -13.82
C THR A 273 -7.63 0.20 -14.80
N LYS A 274 -8.22 0.03 -15.99
CA LYS A 274 -8.29 1.05 -17.05
C LYS A 274 -6.91 1.63 -17.41
N GLY A 275 -5.90 0.75 -17.43
CA GLY A 275 -4.53 1.09 -17.80
C GLY A 275 -3.65 1.65 -16.69
N VAL A 276 -4.10 1.70 -15.43
CA VAL A 276 -3.25 2.09 -14.29
C VAL A 276 -2.03 1.18 -14.19
N ALA A 277 -2.21 -0.14 -14.35
CA ALA A 277 -1.10 -1.08 -14.38
C ALA A 277 -1.40 -2.26 -15.32
N SER A 278 -0.36 -2.96 -15.76
CA SER A 278 -0.49 -4.26 -16.43
C SER A 278 0.41 -5.27 -15.75
N VAL A 279 -0.10 -6.49 -15.59
CA VAL A 279 0.62 -7.61 -14.97
C VAL A 279 0.54 -8.80 -15.91
N MET A 280 1.70 -9.33 -16.27
CA MET A 280 1.85 -10.42 -17.23
C MET A 280 2.78 -11.46 -16.64
N VAL A 281 2.59 -12.73 -17.02
CA VAL A 281 3.61 -13.77 -16.79
C VAL A 281 4.15 -14.23 -18.12
N ALA A 282 5.42 -13.96 -18.37
CA ALA A 282 6.11 -14.28 -19.61
C ALA A 282 6.98 -15.53 -19.47
N ARG A 283 7.09 -16.30 -20.54
CA ARG A 283 7.99 -17.46 -20.67
C ARG A 283 8.59 -17.52 -22.07
N PRO A 284 9.77 -18.15 -22.26
CA PRO A 284 10.40 -18.23 -23.58
C PRO A 284 9.59 -19.13 -24.51
N SER A 285 9.49 -18.76 -25.78
CA SER A 285 8.88 -19.57 -26.84
C SER A 285 9.89 -20.38 -27.65
N GLY A 286 11.18 -20.29 -27.29
CA GLY A 286 12.30 -20.99 -27.93
C GLY A 286 13.00 -20.22 -29.06
N ALA A 287 12.43 -19.10 -29.51
CA ALA A 287 13.11 -18.19 -30.44
C ALA A 287 13.98 -17.17 -29.70
N ALA A 288 15.00 -16.65 -30.38
CA ALA A 288 15.87 -15.61 -29.83
C ALA A 288 15.10 -14.29 -29.65
N ALA A 289 15.33 -13.61 -28.53
CA ALA A 289 14.74 -12.30 -28.29
C ALA A 289 15.65 -11.18 -28.80
N PRO A 290 15.11 -10.20 -29.56
CA PRO A 290 15.88 -9.03 -29.99
C PRO A 290 16.17 -8.10 -28.82
N ALA A 291 17.07 -7.13 -29.04
CA ALA A 291 17.19 -6.01 -28.12
C ALA A 291 15.94 -5.13 -28.22
N THR A 292 15.51 -4.55 -27.09
CA THR A 292 14.32 -3.72 -27.00
C THR A 292 14.53 -2.48 -26.14
N ARG A 293 13.69 -1.48 -26.33
CA ARG A 293 13.48 -0.31 -25.44
C ARG A 293 11.99 -0.18 -25.15
N HIS A 294 11.63 0.45 -24.04
CA HIS A 294 10.23 0.81 -23.74
C HIS A 294 10.11 2.26 -23.30
N ASP A 295 8.88 2.78 -23.26
CA ASP A 295 8.56 4.12 -22.73
C ASP A 295 7.69 4.12 -21.46
N THR A 296 7.42 2.95 -20.84
CA THR A 296 6.72 2.90 -19.54
C THR A 296 7.56 3.50 -18.41
N ASP A 297 6.86 4.09 -17.43
CA ASP A 297 7.44 4.78 -16.29
C ASP A 297 8.10 3.82 -15.31
N ILE A 298 7.42 2.69 -15.03
CA ILE A 298 7.92 1.59 -14.21
C ILE A 298 7.76 0.28 -14.98
N LEU A 299 8.88 -0.40 -15.25
CA LEU A 299 8.92 -1.78 -15.73
C LEU A 299 9.64 -2.64 -14.69
N PHE A 300 8.88 -3.29 -13.81
CA PHE A 300 9.39 -4.22 -12.80
C PHE A 300 9.25 -5.66 -13.28
N THR A 301 10.23 -6.50 -12.98
CA THR A 301 10.17 -7.94 -13.29
C THR A 301 10.74 -8.78 -12.15
N TYR A 302 10.08 -9.90 -11.85
CA TYR A 302 10.51 -10.91 -10.89
C TYR A 302 10.68 -12.27 -11.57
N VAL A 303 11.79 -12.96 -11.29
CA VAL A 303 12.08 -14.29 -11.84
C VAL A 303 11.42 -15.35 -10.95
N MET A 304 10.35 -15.96 -11.45
CA MET A 304 9.55 -16.96 -10.72
C MET A 304 10.15 -18.36 -10.76
N SER A 305 10.83 -18.72 -11.86
CA SER A 305 11.47 -20.01 -12.07
C SER A 305 12.51 -19.90 -13.19
N GLY A 306 13.37 -20.91 -13.33
CA GLY A 306 14.39 -20.96 -14.36
C GLY A 306 15.43 -19.84 -14.24
N GLU A 307 16.09 -19.57 -15.37
CA GLU A 307 17.19 -18.61 -15.44
C GLU A 307 17.22 -17.88 -16.79
N MET A 308 17.79 -16.69 -16.80
CA MET A 308 18.10 -15.95 -18.03
C MET A 308 19.27 -15.00 -17.85
N THR A 309 19.85 -14.53 -18.95
CA THR A 309 20.81 -13.44 -18.96
C THR A 309 20.11 -12.14 -19.35
N LEU A 310 20.15 -11.13 -18.48
CA LEU A 310 19.73 -9.76 -18.78
C LEU A 310 20.93 -8.93 -19.21
N LYS A 311 20.92 -8.46 -20.47
CA LYS A 311 21.91 -7.51 -20.99
C LYS A 311 21.30 -6.11 -20.98
N GLY A 312 22.01 -5.15 -20.41
CA GLY A 312 21.59 -3.75 -20.35
C GLY A 312 22.65 -2.82 -20.94
N GLU A 313 22.21 -1.76 -21.62
CA GLU A 313 23.09 -0.73 -22.19
C GLU A 313 24.08 -0.19 -21.16
N GLY A 314 25.38 -0.25 -21.47
CA GLY A 314 26.43 0.25 -20.56
C GLY A 314 26.57 -0.55 -19.25
N LYS A 315 25.98 -1.75 -19.14
CA LYS A 315 26.10 -2.64 -17.97
C LYS A 315 26.74 -3.97 -18.36
N ALA A 316 27.42 -4.60 -17.42
CA ALA A 316 27.80 -5.99 -17.56
C ALA A 316 26.53 -6.88 -17.58
N PRO A 317 26.50 -8.00 -18.32
CA PRO A 317 25.36 -8.91 -18.31
C PRO A 317 25.10 -9.51 -16.92
N TYR A 318 23.84 -9.65 -16.55
CA TYR A 318 23.41 -10.27 -15.30
C TYR A 318 22.80 -11.64 -15.58
N ARG A 319 23.39 -12.72 -15.04
CA ARG A 319 22.72 -14.01 -14.97
C ARG A 319 21.72 -13.98 -13.81
N LEU A 320 20.44 -14.05 -14.14
CA LEU A 320 19.32 -14.00 -13.21
C LEU A 320 18.75 -15.39 -12.99
N THR A 321 18.33 -15.65 -11.76
CA THR A 321 17.81 -16.93 -11.28
C THR A 321 16.53 -16.70 -10.47
N MET A 322 15.81 -17.78 -10.13
CA MET A 322 14.60 -17.71 -9.29
C MET A 322 14.82 -16.86 -8.02
N GLY A 323 13.91 -15.92 -7.78
CA GLY A 323 14.00 -15.01 -6.65
C GLY A 323 14.70 -13.68 -6.95
N ASP A 324 15.35 -13.55 -8.11
CA ASP A 324 15.91 -12.28 -8.55
C ASP A 324 14.80 -11.36 -9.08
N ALA A 325 14.99 -10.05 -8.92
CA ALA A 325 14.11 -9.04 -9.46
C ALA A 325 14.92 -7.95 -10.17
N PHE A 326 14.30 -7.22 -11.08
CA PHE A 326 14.93 -6.09 -11.74
C PHE A 326 13.92 -5.03 -12.20
N VAL A 327 14.43 -3.82 -12.41
CA VAL A 327 13.70 -2.69 -12.99
C VAL A 327 14.49 -2.17 -14.19
N ILE A 328 13.78 -1.91 -15.29
CA ILE A 328 14.35 -1.28 -16.49
C ILE A 328 13.76 0.13 -16.61
N PRO A 329 14.60 1.19 -16.67
CA PRO A 329 14.11 2.54 -16.88
C PRO A 329 13.73 2.78 -18.34
N PRO A 330 12.80 3.71 -18.62
CA PRO A 330 12.40 4.03 -20.00
C PRO A 330 13.60 4.45 -20.86
N GLY A 331 13.57 4.07 -22.13
CA GLY A 331 14.58 4.41 -23.13
C GLY A 331 15.89 3.62 -23.07
N MET A 332 16.13 2.84 -22.01
CA MET A 332 17.34 2.01 -21.89
C MET A 332 17.25 0.75 -22.74
N THR A 333 18.28 0.47 -23.54
CA THR A 333 18.33 -0.78 -24.32
C THR A 333 18.55 -1.98 -23.42
N THR A 334 17.70 -3.00 -23.55
CA THR A 334 17.90 -4.29 -22.88
C THR A 334 17.62 -5.48 -23.81
N GLN A 335 18.23 -6.62 -23.52
CA GLN A 335 17.99 -7.88 -24.23
C GLN A 335 17.93 -9.04 -23.24
N TYR A 336 16.97 -9.94 -23.44
CA TYR A 336 16.89 -11.21 -22.71
C TYR A 336 17.57 -12.29 -23.56
N SER A 337 18.53 -13.02 -22.99
CA SER A 337 19.21 -14.14 -23.67
C SER A 337 19.39 -15.34 -22.77
N ASP A 338 19.77 -16.48 -23.35
CA ASP A 338 20.15 -17.69 -22.62
C ASP A 338 19.06 -18.18 -21.64
N ALA A 339 17.79 -17.98 -21.99
CA ALA A 339 16.64 -18.39 -21.20
C ALA A 339 16.55 -19.91 -21.12
N THR A 340 16.38 -20.46 -19.91
CA THR A 340 16.05 -21.87 -19.72
C THR A 340 14.59 -22.13 -20.09
N SER A 341 14.26 -23.37 -20.47
CA SER A 341 12.90 -23.72 -20.93
C SER A 341 11.83 -23.60 -19.84
N ASP A 342 12.21 -23.64 -18.57
CA ASP A 342 11.35 -23.51 -17.40
C ASP A 342 11.25 -22.07 -16.87
N LEU A 343 11.87 -21.09 -17.55
CA LEU A 343 11.84 -19.68 -17.15
C LEU A 343 10.40 -19.14 -17.12
N GLN A 344 10.03 -18.54 -15.99
CA GLN A 344 8.84 -17.69 -15.88
C GLN A 344 9.18 -16.36 -15.23
N LEU A 345 8.65 -15.29 -15.82
CA LEU A 345 8.88 -13.91 -15.38
C LEU A 345 7.54 -13.25 -15.07
N LEU A 346 7.37 -12.76 -13.84
CA LEU A 346 6.28 -11.85 -13.49
C LEU A 346 6.69 -10.43 -13.90
N GLU A 347 6.03 -9.86 -14.89
CA GLU A 347 6.23 -8.47 -15.33
C GLU A 347 5.08 -7.60 -14.82
N VAL A 348 5.43 -6.46 -14.20
CA VAL A 348 4.49 -5.44 -13.73
C VAL A 348 4.87 -4.10 -14.35
N THR A 349 3.90 -3.42 -14.97
CA THR A 349 4.11 -2.12 -15.61
C THR A 349 3.15 -1.07 -15.11
N LEU A 350 3.64 0.14 -14.89
CA LEU A 350 2.86 1.34 -14.58
C LEU A 350 3.38 2.50 -15.43
N PRO A 351 2.56 3.15 -16.28
CA PRO A 351 1.20 2.73 -16.64
C PRO A 351 1.19 1.37 -17.36
N GLY A 352 0.02 0.74 -17.41
CA GLY A 352 -0.16 -0.58 -18.01
C GLY A 352 -0.11 -0.61 -19.53
N VAL A 353 -0.26 0.54 -20.20
CA VAL A 353 -0.17 0.67 -21.66
C VAL A 353 1.07 1.47 -22.02
N PHE A 354 1.94 0.89 -22.83
CA PHE A 354 3.20 1.49 -23.23
C PHE A 354 3.69 0.88 -24.55
N ARG A 355 4.70 1.52 -25.16
CA ARG A 355 5.33 1.05 -26.39
C ARG A 355 6.62 0.31 -26.08
N THR A 356 6.85 -0.79 -26.80
CA THR A 356 8.14 -1.45 -26.88
C THR A 356 8.69 -1.28 -28.31
N THR A 357 9.91 -0.77 -28.43
CA THR A 357 10.64 -0.64 -29.69
C THR A 357 11.60 -1.81 -29.83
N LEU A 358 11.53 -2.55 -30.93
CA LEU A 358 12.50 -3.58 -31.30
C LEU A 358 13.70 -2.91 -31.99
N LEU A 359 14.92 -3.38 -31.70
CA LEU A 359 16.17 -2.82 -32.22
C LEU A 359 16.92 -3.79 -33.13
#